data_AF-A0A261F274-F1
#
_entry.id   AF-A0A261F274-F1
#
_cell.length_a   1.000
_cell.length_b   1.000
_cell.length_c   1.000
_cell.angle_alpha   90.00
_cell.angle_beta   90.00
_cell.angle_gamma   90.00
#
_symmetry.space_group_name_H-M   'P 1'
#
loop_
_entity.id
_entity.type
_entity.pdbx_description
1 polymer ?
#
loop_
_entity_poly.entity_id
_entity_poly.type
_entity_poly.pdbx_seq_one_letter_code
_entity_poly.pdbx_strand_id
1 'polypeptide(L)'
;MSMTDSQDTEKLAATPDATTPAESASPADIAPAESDASAAPARALAGWRHSRTWTYLVMLLASASALIVSFALSAETLQLARNPQGALACDVNAVISCSNVANSWQSEFIHFGGLSFPNAFFGIAAESVFVTVAVVGLAGVVLPRWFSIASWVGNLIALAYALWLFSQSVFVIEALCPWCMGLLTSTLLQFMAQSHATYAVQGIGARSRAARGLAAYFRLNADLLVNLLVFVAIAAVVLLKYGAALFA
;
A
#
# COMPACT_ATOMS: atom_id res chain seq x y z
N MET A 1 -41.15 -24.37 73.30
CA MET A 1 -40.25 -23.22 73.49
C MET A 1 -41.00 -21.99 73.02
N SER A 2 -41.71 -21.27 73.89
CA SER A 2 -41.23 -20.08 74.63
C SER A 2 -40.72 -19.00 73.68
N MET A 3 -41.15 -17.74 73.72
CA MET A 3 -41.90 -16.97 74.70
C MET A 3 -42.24 -15.63 74.00
N THR A 4 -43.46 -15.12 74.20
CA THR A 4 -43.83 -13.73 74.58
C THR A 4 -42.88 -12.56 74.25
N ASP A 5 -43.27 -11.32 74.06
CA ASP A 5 -44.52 -10.53 73.92
C ASP A 5 -44.02 -9.06 74.01
N SER A 6 -44.79 -8.14 73.43
CA SER A 6 -45.03 -6.78 73.95
C SER A 6 -44.00 -5.64 73.87
N GLN A 7 -44.51 -4.57 73.25
CA GLN A 7 -44.65 -3.19 73.75
C GLN A 7 -43.67 -2.10 73.28
N ASP A 8 -44.16 -1.36 72.28
CA ASP A 8 -44.50 0.09 72.31
C ASP A 8 -43.86 1.00 73.36
N THR A 9 -43.30 2.13 72.90
CA THR A 9 -43.33 3.45 73.56
C THR A 9 -42.91 4.54 72.54
N GLU A 10 -43.87 5.28 71.99
CA GLU A 10 -44.14 6.72 72.24
C GLU A 10 -42.95 7.68 71.97
N LYS A 11 -43.04 8.57 70.94
CA LYS A 11 -43.42 10.02 71.06
C LYS A 11 -42.15 10.92 71.12
N LEU A 12 -41.99 12.12 70.56
CA LEU A 12 -42.74 13.08 69.74
C LEU A 12 -41.82 14.31 69.55
N ALA A 13 -41.88 14.89 68.35
CA ALA A 13 -41.70 16.30 67.97
C ALA A 13 -40.49 17.18 68.38
N ALA A 14 -40.17 18.05 67.41
CA ALA A 14 -39.84 19.48 67.51
C ALA A 14 -38.37 19.92 67.53
N THR A 15 -38.02 20.65 66.47
CA THR A 15 -36.90 21.59 66.26
C THR A 15 -36.93 22.76 67.27
N PRO A 16 -35.79 23.44 67.54
CA PRO A 16 -35.49 24.67 66.79
C PRO A 16 -33.98 24.98 66.57
N ASP A 17 -33.75 25.92 65.63
CA ASP A 17 -32.52 26.66 65.31
C ASP A 17 -31.78 27.24 66.54
N ALA A 18 -30.43 27.34 66.45
CA ALA A 18 -29.71 28.63 66.33
C ALA A 18 -28.21 28.56 66.78
N THR A 19 -27.37 29.25 66.00
CA THR A 19 -26.14 30.00 66.39
C THR A 19 -24.74 29.35 66.24
N THR A 20 -24.12 29.68 65.09
CA THR A 20 -22.71 29.97 64.66
C THR A 20 -21.71 30.28 65.82
N PRO A 21 -20.37 30.00 65.74
CA PRO A 21 -19.50 30.48 64.66
C PRO A 21 -18.34 29.62 64.14
N ALA A 22 -17.84 30.12 63.00
CA ALA A 22 -16.78 29.64 62.14
C ALA A 22 -15.45 29.36 62.86
N GLU A 23 -14.82 28.24 62.52
CA GLU A 23 -13.37 28.06 62.62
C GLU A 23 -12.87 27.46 61.29
N SER A 24 -11.91 28.18 60.70
CA SER A 24 -11.31 27.97 59.39
C SER A 24 -10.46 26.70 59.28
N ALA A 25 -10.65 25.92 58.22
CA ALA A 25 -9.59 25.11 57.63
C ALA A 25 -9.67 25.17 56.10
N SER A 26 -8.57 25.59 55.49
CA SER A 26 -8.38 25.88 54.06
C SER A 26 -8.45 24.63 53.18
N PRO A 27 -9.05 24.68 51.98
CA PRO A 27 -9.07 23.60 51.01
C PRO A 27 -7.78 23.64 50.18
N ALA A 28 -6.70 23.04 50.69
CA ALA A 28 -5.49 22.78 49.92
C ALA A 28 -5.48 21.31 49.47
N ASP A 29 -5.95 21.12 48.23
CA ASP A 29 -5.38 20.21 47.24
C ASP A 29 -5.38 18.71 47.56
N ILE A 30 -6.56 18.11 47.44
CA ILE A 30 -6.68 16.75 46.92
C ILE A 30 -6.18 16.81 45.47
N ALA A 31 -4.91 16.48 45.26
CA ALA A 31 -4.33 16.36 43.93
C ALA A 31 -5.16 15.36 43.09
N PRO A 32 -5.61 15.74 41.89
CA PRO A 32 -6.37 14.83 41.04
C PRO A 32 -5.46 13.70 40.59
N ALA A 33 -6.00 12.47 40.65
CA ALA A 33 -5.42 11.32 39.98
C ALA A 33 -4.99 11.73 38.57
N GLU A 34 -3.69 11.60 38.28
CA GLU A 34 -3.17 11.72 36.93
C GLU A 34 -3.98 10.78 36.05
N SER A 35 -4.87 11.37 35.26
CA SER A 35 -5.47 10.67 34.15
C SER A 35 -4.31 10.21 33.28
N ASP A 36 -4.23 8.89 33.09
CA ASP A 36 -3.42 8.27 32.06
C ASP A 36 -3.48 9.18 30.84
N ALA A 37 -2.35 9.85 30.58
CA ALA A 37 -2.11 10.57 29.37
C ALA A 37 -2.17 9.52 28.27
N SER A 38 -3.39 9.29 27.79
CA SER A 38 -3.72 8.54 26.60
C SER A 38 -2.66 8.89 25.59
N ALA A 39 -1.80 7.91 25.28
CA ALA A 39 -0.72 8.04 24.34
C ALA A 39 -1.26 8.79 23.12
N ALA A 40 -0.89 10.07 22.99
CA ALA A 40 -1.38 10.92 21.94
C ALA A 40 -1.23 10.13 20.63
N PRO A 41 -2.29 9.95 19.83
CA PRO A 41 -2.20 9.14 18.63
C PRO A 41 -1.04 9.70 17.83
N ALA A 42 -0.09 8.83 17.48
CA ALA A 42 1.11 9.17 16.70
C ALA A 42 0.72 10.23 15.67
N ARG A 43 1.20 11.47 15.88
CA ARG A 43 0.70 12.69 15.24
C ARG A 43 0.36 12.39 13.79
N ALA A 44 -0.93 12.40 13.46
CA ALA A 44 -1.42 12.02 12.13
C ALA A 44 -0.58 12.76 11.07
N LEU A 45 -0.08 12.02 10.08
CA LEU A 45 0.75 12.59 9.02
C LEU A 45 0.01 13.80 8.41
N ALA A 46 0.58 14.99 8.57
CA ALA A 46 -0.05 16.24 8.15
C ALA A 46 0.50 16.68 6.79
N GLY A 47 -0.38 17.07 5.87
CA GLY A 47 -0.02 17.59 4.54
C GLY A 47 -0.86 16.98 3.41
N TRP A 48 -0.95 17.67 2.26
CA TRP A 48 -1.77 17.21 1.12
C TRP A 48 -1.36 15.80 0.66
N ARG A 49 -0.06 15.51 0.72
CA ARG A 49 0.54 14.28 0.20
C ARG A 49 0.04 13.02 0.93
N HIS A 50 -0.30 13.15 2.21
CA HIS A 50 -0.83 12.04 3.00
C HIS A 50 -2.36 11.97 2.96
N SER A 51 -3.01 12.86 2.20
CA SER A 51 -4.44 12.84 2.01
C SER A 51 -4.86 11.59 1.23
N ARG A 52 -6.03 11.06 1.62
CA ARG A 52 -6.68 9.94 0.95
C ARG A 52 -6.80 10.16 -0.56
N THR A 53 -7.24 11.34 -0.96
CA THR A 53 -7.43 11.68 -2.38
C THR A 53 -6.12 11.60 -3.15
N TRP A 54 -5.05 12.17 -2.62
CA TRP A 54 -3.75 12.14 -3.29
C TRP A 54 -3.18 10.73 -3.42
N THR A 55 -3.12 9.98 -2.32
CA THR A 55 -2.50 8.64 -2.32
C THR A 55 -3.23 7.67 -3.24
N TYR A 56 -4.57 7.66 -3.20
CA TYR A 56 -5.35 6.78 -4.07
C TYR A 56 -5.42 7.28 -5.53
N LEU A 57 -5.27 8.58 -5.79
CA LEU A 57 -5.14 9.09 -7.15
C LEU A 57 -3.83 8.63 -7.80
N VAL A 58 -2.71 8.75 -7.09
CA VAL A 58 -1.41 8.25 -7.58
C VAL A 58 -1.48 6.73 -7.80
N MET A 59 -2.07 5.98 -6.88
CA MET A 59 -2.31 4.55 -7.05
C MET A 59 -3.16 4.27 -8.29
N LEU A 60 -4.27 4.98 -8.50
CA LEU A 60 -5.14 4.80 -9.66
C LEU A 60 -4.40 5.06 -10.97
N LEU A 61 -3.62 6.14 -11.05
CA LEU A 61 -2.86 6.47 -12.26
C LEU A 61 -1.80 5.40 -12.57
N ALA A 62 -1.11 4.90 -11.55
CA ALA A 62 -0.13 3.83 -11.68
C ALA A 62 -0.78 2.49 -12.08
N SER A 63 -1.92 2.12 -11.48
CA SER A 63 -2.65 0.91 -11.85
C SER A 63 -3.26 1.00 -13.24
N ALA A 64 -3.78 2.17 -13.62
CA ALA A 64 -4.31 2.39 -14.95
C ALA A 64 -3.21 2.32 -16.01
N SER A 65 -2.02 2.88 -15.75
CA SER A 65 -0.88 2.75 -16.67
C SER A 65 -0.41 1.30 -16.78
N ALA A 66 -0.30 0.57 -15.66
CA ALA A 66 0.04 -0.85 -15.66
C ALA A 66 -0.98 -1.71 -16.44
N LEU A 67 -2.27 -1.39 -16.30
CA LEU A 67 -3.35 -2.05 -17.03
C LEU A 67 -3.25 -1.79 -18.55
N ILE A 68 -3.02 -0.54 -18.96
CA ILE A 68 -2.84 -0.18 -20.39
C ILE A 68 -1.62 -0.92 -20.97
N VAL A 69 -0.51 -0.92 -20.24
CA VAL A 69 0.69 -1.65 -20.63
C VAL A 69 0.40 -3.14 -20.77
N SER A 70 -0.32 -3.75 -19.82
CA SER A 70 -0.70 -5.16 -19.89
C SER A 70 -1.57 -5.47 -21.12
N PHE A 71 -2.50 -4.59 -21.47
CA PHE A 71 -3.26 -4.70 -22.72
C PHE A 71 -2.39 -4.61 -23.96
N ALA A 72 -1.41 -3.70 -23.98
CA ALA A 72 -0.46 -3.58 -25.09
C ALA A 72 0.37 -4.86 -25.26
N LEU A 73 0.92 -5.41 -24.16
CA LEU A 73 1.64 -6.69 -24.21
C LEU A 73 0.75 -7.82 -24.74
N SER A 74 -0.50 -7.92 -24.27
CA SER A 74 -1.44 -8.94 -24.75
C SER A 74 -1.81 -8.77 -26.23
N ALA A 75 -1.88 -7.54 -26.73
CA ALA A 75 -2.13 -7.29 -28.15
C ALA A 75 -0.91 -7.70 -29.01
N GLU A 76 0.29 -7.41 -28.51
CA GLU A 76 1.56 -7.74 -29.16
C GLU A 76 1.80 -9.26 -29.22
N THR A 77 1.53 -10.00 -28.15
CA THR A 77 1.62 -11.47 -28.17
C THR A 77 0.63 -12.08 -29.17
N LEU A 78 -0.58 -11.52 -29.27
CA LEU A 78 -1.57 -11.97 -30.24
C LEU A 78 -1.16 -11.64 -31.69
N GLN A 79 -0.51 -10.50 -31.90
CA GLN A 79 0.02 -10.12 -33.22
C GLN A 79 1.16 -11.06 -33.65
N LEU A 80 2.05 -11.40 -32.73
CA LEU A 80 3.15 -12.34 -32.97
C LEU A 80 2.63 -13.76 -33.23
N ALA A 81 1.61 -14.20 -32.50
CA ALA A 81 0.95 -15.49 -32.75
C ALA A 81 0.33 -15.58 -34.16
N ARG A 82 -0.15 -14.46 -34.72
CA ARG A 82 -0.67 -14.40 -36.10
C ARG A 82 0.43 -14.32 -37.15
N ASN A 83 1.57 -13.71 -36.82
CA ASN A 83 2.69 -13.47 -37.73
C ASN A 83 4.03 -13.82 -37.05
N PRO A 84 4.36 -15.12 -36.89
CA PRO A 84 5.50 -15.54 -36.08
C PRO A 84 6.88 -15.14 -36.64
N GLN A 85 6.95 -14.70 -37.90
CA GLN A 85 8.17 -14.18 -38.52
C GLN A 85 8.21 -12.64 -38.60
N GLY A 86 7.20 -11.96 -38.08
CA GLY A 86 7.13 -10.49 -38.09
C GLY A 86 7.83 -9.88 -36.87
N ALA A 87 8.60 -8.82 -37.10
CA ALA A 87 9.06 -7.94 -36.03
C ALA A 87 7.89 -7.09 -35.52
N LEU A 88 7.91 -6.76 -34.22
CA LEU A 88 6.93 -5.90 -33.58
C LEU A 88 7.31 -4.43 -33.78
N ALA A 89 6.31 -3.54 -33.73
CA ALA A 89 6.51 -2.10 -33.96
C ALA A 89 7.40 -1.43 -32.90
N CYS A 90 7.54 -2.03 -31.70
CA CYS A 90 8.43 -1.55 -30.64
C CYS A 90 9.82 -2.18 -30.66
N ASP A 91 10.15 -3.00 -31.68
CA ASP A 91 11.52 -3.43 -31.94
C ASP A 91 12.30 -2.28 -32.61
N VAL A 92 13.21 -1.66 -31.86
CA VAL A 92 14.03 -0.54 -32.35
C VAL A 92 15.42 -1.01 -32.78
N ASN A 93 16.02 -1.92 -32.02
CA ASN A 93 17.32 -2.51 -32.31
C ASN A 93 17.44 -3.89 -31.62
N ALA A 94 18.59 -4.55 -31.73
CA ALA A 94 18.81 -5.88 -31.14
C ALA A 94 18.65 -5.90 -29.60
N VAL A 95 18.95 -4.77 -28.94
CA VAL A 95 18.81 -4.60 -27.49
C VAL A 95 17.38 -4.22 -27.12
N ILE A 96 16.77 -3.27 -27.82
CA ILE A 96 15.38 -2.85 -27.60
C ILE A 96 14.49 -3.68 -28.52
N SER A 97 14.14 -4.88 -28.06
CA SER A 97 13.24 -5.79 -28.79
C SER A 97 12.16 -6.36 -27.88
N CYS A 98 10.92 -6.03 -28.19
CA CYS A 98 9.73 -6.65 -27.61
C CYS A 98 9.56 -8.09 -28.09
N SER A 99 9.86 -8.37 -29.35
CA SER A 99 9.72 -9.72 -29.94
C SER A 99 10.61 -10.75 -29.28
N ASN A 100 11.87 -10.40 -28.98
CA ASN A 100 12.81 -11.30 -28.28
C ASN A 100 12.31 -11.65 -26.87
N VAL A 101 11.73 -10.66 -26.17
CA VAL A 101 11.15 -10.88 -24.84
C VAL A 101 9.85 -11.69 -24.93
N ALA A 102 9.00 -11.41 -25.92
CA ALA A 102 7.72 -12.09 -26.12
C ALA A 102 7.89 -13.58 -26.49
N ASN A 103 8.91 -13.92 -27.28
CA ASN A 103 9.22 -15.31 -27.66
C ASN A 103 9.96 -16.10 -26.56
N SER A 104 10.29 -15.46 -25.44
CA SER A 104 10.98 -16.13 -24.34
C SER A 104 10.03 -17.02 -23.54
N TRP A 105 10.51 -18.14 -22.98
CA TRP A 105 9.66 -19.04 -22.19
C TRP A 105 9.11 -18.37 -20.91
N GLN A 106 9.77 -17.31 -20.44
CA GLN A 106 9.33 -16.50 -19.30
C GLN A 106 8.03 -15.71 -19.61
N SER A 107 7.71 -15.51 -20.89
CA SER A 107 6.45 -14.86 -21.30
C SER A 107 5.24 -15.79 -21.12
N GLU A 108 5.45 -17.11 -21.13
CA GLU A 108 4.42 -18.15 -20.99
C GLU A 108 4.73 -19.10 -19.83
N PHE A 109 4.85 -18.57 -18.61
CA PHE A 109 5.26 -19.38 -17.45
C PHE A 109 4.25 -20.48 -17.04
N ILE A 110 2.95 -20.28 -17.32
CA ILE A 110 1.88 -21.18 -16.85
C ILE A 110 1.37 -22.04 -18.00
N HIS A 111 1.65 -23.34 -17.93
CA HIS A 111 1.14 -24.35 -18.87
C HIS A 111 0.14 -25.26 -18.16
N PHE A 112 -1.06 -25.40 -18.74
CA PHE A 112 -2.09 -26.33 -18.29
C PHE A 112 -2.47 -27.26 -19.43
N GLY A 113 -1.93 -28.49 -19.40
CA GLY A 113 -2.13 -29.46 -20.48
C GLY A 113 -1.55 -28.94 -21.80
N GLY A 114 -2.40 -28.75 -22.80
CA GLY A 114 -2.03 -28.16 -24.10
C GLY A 114 -2.18 -26.64 -24.21
N LEU A 115 -2.52 -25.95 -23.12
CA LEU A 115 -2.73 -24.50 -23.09
C LEU A 115 -1.54 -23.80 -22.43
N SER A 116 -0.93 -22.85 -23.14
CA SER A 116 0.03 -21.89 -22.59
C SER A 116 -0.66 -20.56 -22.32
N PHE A 117 -0.43 -19.98 -21.14
CA PHE A 117 -0.99 -18.68 -20.77
C PHE A 117 0.09 -17.61 -20.69
N PRO A 118 0.06 -16.61 -21.60
CA PRO A 118 0.92 -15.45 -21.51
C PRO A 118 0.77 -14.69 -20.19
N ASN A 119 1.89 -14.27 -19.62
CA ASN A 119 1.96 -13.54 -18.35
C ASN A 119 1.14 -12.23 -18.38
N ALA A 120 0.99 -11.61 -19.55
CA ALA A 120 0.26 -10.35 -19.75
C ALA A 120 -1.23 -10.46 -19.36
N PHE A 121 -1.85 -11.63 -19.54
CA PHE A 121 -3.24 -11.85 -19.14
C PHE A 121 -3.43 -11.80 -17.62
N PHE A 122 -2.48 -12.35 -16.86
CA PHE A 122 -2.49 -12.25 -15.40
C PHE A 122 -2.28 -10.81 -14.94
N GLY A 123 -1.46 -10.04 -15.67
CA GLY A 123 -1.33 -8.60 -15.49
C GLY A 123 -2.67 -7.88 -15.62
N ILE A 124 -3.42 -8.11 -16.71
CA ILE A 124 -4.75 -7.51 -16.90
C ILE A 124 -5.69 -7.84 -15.72
N ALA A 125 -5.73 -9.11 -15.30
CA ALA A 125 -6.58 -9.53 -14.20
C ALA A 125 -6.19 -8.86 -12.86
N ALA A 126 -4.89 -8.84 -12.54
CA ALA A 126 -4.39 -8.24 -11.30
C ALA A 126 -4.60 -6.72 -11.28
N GLU A 127 -4.24 -6.02 -12.36
CA GLU A 127 -4.34 -4.56 -12.41
C GLU A 127 -5.79 -4.07 -12.45
N SER A 128 -6.71 -4.86 -13.01
CA SER A 128 -8.15 -4.57 -12.91
C SER A 128 -8.63 -4.54 -11.44
N VAL A 129 -8.09 -5.43 -10.60
CA VAL A 129 -8.37 -5.42 -9.16
C VAL A 129 -7.74 -4.19 -8.51
N PHE A 130 -6.49 -3.84 -8.81
CA PHE A 130 -5.83 -2.67 -8.22
C PHE A 130 -6.49 -1.34 -8.61
N VAL A 131 -6.92 -1.19 -9.86
CA VAL A 131 -7.75 -0.05 -10.31
C VAL A 131 -9.02 0.03 -9.46
N THR A 132 -9.70 -1.10 -9.24
CA THR A 132 -10.91 -1.15 -8.41
C THR A 132 -10.62 -0.73 -6.97
N VAL A 133 -9.54 -1.24 -6.37
CA VAL A 133 -9.13 -0.87 -5.01
C VAL A 133 -8.85 0.63 -4.91
N ALA A 134 -8.20 1.21 -5.91
CA ALA A 134 -7.89 2.65 -5.95
C ALA A 134 -9.17 3.50 -6.06
N VAL A 135 -10.12 3.11 -6.92
CA VAL A 135 -11.42 3.79 -7.07
C VAL A 135 -12.24 3.72 -5.77
N VAL A 136 -12.32 2.54 -5.16
CA VAL A 136 -13.03 2.34 -3.88
C VAL A 136 -12.37 3.18 -2.76
N GLY A 137 -11.04 3.24 -2.74
CA GLY A 137 -10.28 4.12 -1.86
C GLY A 137 -10.53 5.61 -2.10
N LEU A 138 -10.69 6.04 -3.36
CA LEU A 138 -11.07 7.41 -3.76
C LEU A 138 -12.53 7.74 -3.43
N ALA A 139 -13.42 6.76 -3.41
CA ALA A 139 -14.80 6.93 -2.93
C ALA A 139 -14.88 7.09 -1.40
N GLY A 140 -13.78 6.82 -0.68
CA GLY A 140 -13.75 6.91 0.79
C GLY A 140 -14.35 5.70 1.50
N VAL A 141 -14.56 4.60 0.77
CA VAL A 141 -15.06 3.36 1.34
C VAL A 141 -13.96 2.70 2.17
N VAL A 142 -14.28 2.35 3.41
CA VAL A 142 -13.34 1.68 4.31
C VAL A 142 -13.33 0.19 3.98
N LEU A 143 -12.22 -0.27 3.39
CA LEU A 143 -11.99 -1.69 3.13
C LEU A 143 -11.67 -2.44 4.43
N PRO A 144 -12.11 -3.70 4.57
CA PRO A 144 -11.75 -4.49 5.74
C PRO A 144 -10.23 -4.72 5.79
N ARG A 145 -9.69 -4.82 7.02
CA ARG A 145 -8.24 -4.90 7.25
C ARG A 145 -7.60 -6.10 6.55
N TRP A 146 -8.27 -7.25 6.53
CA TRP A 146 -7.76 -8.45 5.88
C TRP A 146 -7.57 -8.23 4.37
N PHE A 147 -8.53 -7.57 3.72
CA PHE A 147 -8.50 -7.32 2.28
C PHE A 147 -7.37 -6.33 1.94
N SER A 148 -7.19 -5.32 2.78
CA SER A 148 -6.12 -4.33 2.61
C SER A 148 -4.72 -4.93 2.79
N ILE A 149 -4.56 -5.87 3.71
CA ILE A 149 -3.31 -6.61 3.88
C ILE A 149 -3.10 -7.57 2.70
N ALA A 150 -4.15 -8.30 2.30
CA ALA A 150 -4.08 -9.23 1.17
C ALA A 150 -3.72 -8.52 -0.14
N SER A 151 -4.33 -7.36 -0.42
CA SER A 151 -3.99 -6.56 -1.60
C SER A 151 -2.57 -6.02 -1.53
N TRP A 152 -2.07 -5.64 -0.34
CA TRP A 152 -0.69 -5.19 -0.17
C TRP A 152 0.31 -6.32 -0.41
N VAL A 153 0.05 -7.51 0.14
CA VAL A 153 0.88 -8.70 -0.10
C VAL A 153 0.83 -9.11 -1.57
N GLY A 154 -0.35 -9.09 -2.20
CA GLY A 154 -0.50 -9.39 -3.62
C GLY A 154 0.31 -8.43 -4.49
N ASN A 155 0.30 -7.14 -4.17
CA ASN A 155 1.09 -6.14 -4.90
C ASN A 155 2.61 -6.32 -4.67
N LEU A 156 3.02 -6.72 -3.46
CA LEU A 156 4.42 -7.07 -3.18
C LEU A 156 4.88 -8.27 -4.02
N ILE A 157 4.04 -9.30 -4.16
CA ILE A 157 4.32 -10.47 -5.00
C ILE A 157 4.42 -10.05 -6.47
N ALA A 158 3.50 -9.21 -6.95
CA ALA A 158 3.53 -8.67 -8.31
C ALA A 158 4.82 -7.89 -8.58
N LEU A 159 5.25 -7.04 -7.64
CA LEU A 159 6.49 -6.29 -7.74
C LEU A 159 7.71 -7.22 -7.76
N ALA A 160 7.75 -8.22 -6.88
CA ALA A 160 8.84 -9.20 -6.86
C ALA A 160 8.94 -9.97 -8.18
N TYR A 161 7.79 -10.35 -8.76
CA TYR A 161 7.73 -11.01 -10.05
C TYR A 161 8.19 -10.10 -11.20
N ALA A 162 7.79 -8.82 -11.19
CA ALA A 162 8.25 -7.84 -12.18
C ALA A 162 9.77 -7.61 -12.11
N LEU A 163 10.34 -7.52 -10.91
CA LEU A 163 11.80 -7.41 -10.70
C LEU A 163 12.54 -8.68 -11.15
N TRP A 164 11.94 -9.84 -10.95
CA TRP A 164 12.49 -11.09 -11.47
C TRP A 164 12.50 -11.10 -13.00
N LEU A 165 11.38 -10.75 -13.66
CA LEU A 165 11.32 -10.64 -15.13
C LEU A 165 12.31 -9.59 -15.68
N PHE A 166 12.49 -8.48 -14.97
CA PHE A 166 13.52 -7.49 -15.31
C PHE A 166 14.91 -8.10 -15.27
N SER A 167 15.24 -8.87 -14.22
CA SER A 167 16.52 -9.56 -14.13
C SER A 167 16.73 -10.57 -15.27
N GLN A 168 15.69 -11.30 -15.67
CA GLN A 168 15.74 -12.23 -16.79
C GLN A 168 15.97 -11.50 -18.12
N SER A 169 15.27 -10.38 -18.32
CA SER A 169 15.41 -9.56 -19.52
C SER A 169 16.83 -9.01 -19.66
N VAL A 170 17.39 -8.46 -18.58
CA VAL A 170 18.72 -7.84 -18.58
C VAL A 170 19.85 -8.87 -18.62
N PHE A 171 19.77 -9.97 -17.87
CA PHE A 171 20.91 -10.87 -17.68
C PHE A 171 20.86 -12.17 -18.49
N VAL A 172 19.68 -12.57 -18.97
CA VAL A 172 19.50 -13.87 -19.65
C VAL A 172 19.10 -13.69 -21.11
N ILE A 173 18.05 -12.91 -21.37
CA ILE A 173 17.55 -12.67 -22.74
C ILE A 173 18.43 -11.63 -23.44
N GLU A 174 19.00 -10.73 -22.67
CA GLU A 174 19.80 -9.59 -23.13
C GLU A 174 19.04 -8.58 -24.02
N ALA A 175 17.71 -8.56 -23.90
CA ALA A 175 16.83 -7.64 -24.60
C ALA A 175 15.90 -6.89 -23.62
N LEU A 176 15.63 -5.62 -23.93
CA LEU A 176 14.76 -4.72 -23.18
C LEU A 176 13.50 -4.43 -23.98
N CYS A 177 12.36 -4.80 -23.41
CA CYS A 177 11.06 -4.40 -23.92
C CYS A 177 10.62 -3.08 -23.25
N PRO A 178 10.35 -2.00 -24.02
CA PRO A 178 9.86 -0.73 -23.48
C PRO A 178 8.57 -0.89 -22.66
N TRP A 179 7.68 -1.77 -23.10
CA TRP A 179 6.45 -2.04 -22.37
C TRP A 179 6.70 -2.72 -21.02
N CYS A 180 7.61 -3.70 -20.96
CA CYS A 180 7.99 -4.33 -19.70
C CYS A 180 8.62 -3.33 -18.72
N MET A 181 9.41 -2.37 -19.22
CA MET A 181 9.95 -1.29 -18.39
C MET A 181 8.83 -0.37 -17.87
N GLY A 182 7.86 -0.05 -18.72
CA GLY A 182 6.65 0.69 -18.34
C GLY A 182 5.84 -0.04 -17.27
N LEU A 183 5.70 -1.36 -17.38
CA LEU A 183 5.02 -2.20 -16.39
C LEU A 183 5.76 -2.17 -15.06
N LEU A 184 7.07 -2.45 -15.05
CA LEU A 184 7.91 -2.41 -13.84
C LEU A 184 7.82 -1.06 -13.14
N THR A 185 7.91 0.03 -13.91
CA THR A 185 7.83 1.40 -13.40
C THR A 185 6.45 1.66 -12.77
N SER A 186 5.38 1.27 -13.45
CA SER A 186 4.01 1.43 -12.96
C SER A 186 3.76 0.62 -11.69
N THR A 187 4.18 -0.65 -11.66
CA THR A 187 4.04 -1.53 -10.49
C THR A 187 4.85 -1.00 -9.28
N LEU A 188 6.04 -0.44 -9.50
CA LEU A 188 6.82 0.22 -8.43
C LEU A 188 6.07 1.41 -7.84
N LEU A 189 5.57 2.32 -8.69
CA LEU A 189 4.79 3.48 -8.23
C LEU A 189 3.52 3.05 -7.50
N GLN A 190 2.82 2.05 -8.03
CA GLN A 190 1.64 1.46 -7.43
C GLN A 190 1.93 0.89 -6.04
N PHE A 191 3.01 0.12 -5.90
CA PHE A 191 3.43 -0.46 -4.62
C PHE A 191 3.74 0.62 -3.58
N MET A 192 4.45 1.67 -3.97
CA MET A 192 4.76 2.79 -3.08
C MET A 192 3.50 3.56 -2.67
N ALA A 193 2.62 3.88 -3.63
CA ALA A 193 1.38 4.59 -3.38
C ALA A 193 0.43 3.78 -2.48
N GLN A 194 0.31 2.48 -2.72
CA GLN A 194 -0.51 1.59 -1.91
C GLN A 194 0.08 1.43 -0.50
N SER A 195 1.39 1.26 -0.36
CA SER A 195 2.06 1.19 0.95
C SER A 195 1.84 2.46 1.76
N HIS A 196 1.91 3.63 1.10
CA HIS A 196 1.61 4.91 1.73
C HIS A 196 0.13 5.00 2.13
N ALA A 197 -0.83 4.62 1.26
CA ALA A 197 -2.26 4.59 1.61
C ALA A 197 -2.56 3.64 2.78
N THR A 198 -1.97 2.45 2.81
CA THR A 198 -2.11 1.45 3.87
C THR A 198 -1.64 1.99 5.23
N TYR A 199 -0.56 2.76 5.26
CA TYR A 199 -0.10 3.39 6.49
C TYR A 199 -0.91 4.65 6.86
N ALA A 200 -1.00 5.63 5.95
CA ALA A 200 -1.53 6.96 6.22
C ALA A 200 -3.05 7.00 6.34
N VAL A 201 -3.78 6.21 5.54
CA VAL A 201 -5.25 6.21 5.52
C VAL A 201 -5.81 5.09 6.39
N GLN A 202 -5.25 3.88 6.28
CA GLN A 202 -5.81 2.70 6.96
C GLN A 202 -5.22 2.45 8.35
N GLY A 203 -4.18 3.19 8.74
CA GLY A 203 -3.51 3.06 10.04
C GLY A 203 -2.90 1.69 10.28
N ILE A 204 -2.62 0.92 9.22
CA ILE A 204 -2.02 -0.40 9.32
C ILE A 204 -0.51 -0.21 9.52
N GLY A 205 0.04 -0.77 10.60
CA GLY A 205 1.43 -0.58 11.02
C GLY A 205 1.66 0.54 12.06
N ALA A 206 0.67 1.41 12.29
CA ALA A 206 0.76 2.52 13.24
C ALA A 206 0.85 2.10 14.72
N ARG A 207 0.45 0.86 15.05
CA ARG A 207 0.55 0.27 16.40
C ARG A 207 1.59 -0.85 16.50
N SER A 208 2.43 -1.01 15.49
CA SER A 208 3.48 -2.04 15.47
C SER A 208 4.70 -1.63 16.29
N ARG A 209 5.59 -2.58 16.63
CA ARG A 209 6.89 -2.27 17.27
C ARG A 209 7.74 -1.29 16.45
N ALA A 210 7.53 -1.26 15.13
CA ALA A 210 8.20 -0.37 14.19
C ALA A 210 7.46 0.96 13.96
N ALA A 211 6.36 1.25 14.68
CA ALA A 211 5.51 2.41 14.45
C ALA A 211 6.27 3.75 14.42
N ARG A 212 7.24 3.94 15.32
CA ARG A 212 8.09 5.15 15.35
C ARG A 212 8.93 5.30 14.09
N GLY A 213 9.50 4.19 13.60
CA GLY A 213 10.30 4.17 12.37
C GLY A 213 9.46 4.42 11.12
N LEU A 214 8.30 3.76 11.00
CA LEU A 214 7.37 3.99 9.88
C LEU A 214 6.84 5.43 9.89
N ALA A 215 6.54 5.99 11.07
CA ALA A 215 6.13 7.39 11.18
C ALA A 215 7.24 8.32 10.68
N ALA A 216 8.49 8.10 11.09
CA ALA A 216 9.62 8.89 10.60
C ALA A 216 9.83 8.73 9.08
N TYR A 217 9.72 7.51 8.55
CA TYR A 217 9.85 7.20 7.13
C TYR A 217 8.89 8.02 6.25
N PHE A 218 7.60 7.99 6.56
CA PHE A 218 6.62 8.75 5.78
C PHE A 218 6.67 10.26 6.07
N ARG A 219 7.03 10.69 7.29
CA ARG A 219 7.19 12.12 7.62
C ARG A 219 8.37 12.77 6.90
N LEU A 220 9.48 12.06 6.73
CA LEU A 220 10.68 12.57 6.06
C LEU A 220 10.59 12.43 4.53
N ASN A 221 9.46 11.97 3.99
CA ASN A 221 9.30 11.63 2.58
C ASN A 221 10.37 10.63 2.08
N ALA A 222 10.84 9.75 2.97
CA ALA A 222 11.86 8.76 2.64
C ALA A 222 11.34 7.77 1.58
N ASP A 223 10.02 7.60 1.46
CA ASP A 223 9.41 6.82 0.40
C ASP A 223 9.61 7.41 -1.01
N LEU A 224 9.61 8.74 -1.15
CA LEU A 224 9.97 9.37 -2.43
C LEU A 224 11.46 9.16 -2.74
N LEU A 225 12.32 9.27 -1.72
CA LEU A 225 13.75 9.03 -1.89
C LEU A 225 14.02 7.58 -2.29
N VAL A 226 13.40 6.60 -1.62
CA VAL A 226 13.54 5.18 -1.98
C VAL A 226 13.05 4.96 -3.42
N ASN A 227 11.90 5.51 -3.78
CA ASN A 227 11.38 5.40 -5.15
C ASN A 227 12.34 5.99 -6.19
N LEU A 228 12.88 7.18 -5.93
CA LEU A 228 13.89 7.81 -6.78
C LEU A 228 15.16 6.94 -6.88
N LEU A 229 15.68 6.44 -5.77
CA LEU A 229 16.88 5.62 -5.74
C LEU A 229 16.70 4.31 -6.50
N VAL A 230 15.53 3.68 -6.40
CA VAL A 230 15.21 2.46 -7.16
C VAL A 230 15.17 2.76 -8.66
N PHE A 231 14.54 3.86 -9.09
CA PHE A 231 14.55 4.25 -10.51
C PHE A 231 15.95 4.59 -11.02
N VAL A 232 16.74 5.31 -10.24
CA VAL A 232 18.14 5.60 -10.57
C VAL A 232 18.94 4.30 -10.66
N ALA A 233 18.73 3.34 -9.76
CA ALA A 233 19.42 2.05 -9.80
C ALA A 233 19.03 1.24 -11.05
N ILE A 234 17.74 1.16 -11.39
CA ILE A 234 17.27 0.48 -12.61
C ILE A 234 17.87 1.15 -13.85
N ALA A 235 17.78 2.48 -13.95
CA ALA A 235 18.35 3.23 -15.06
C ALA A 235 19.87 3.05 -15.16
N ALA A 236 20.58 3.09 -14.02
CA ALA A 236 22.02 2.85 -13.98
C ALA A 236 22.37 1.44 -14.47
N VAL A 237 21.65 0.40 -14.04
CA VAL A 237 21.86 -0.98 -14.53
C VAL A 237 21.68 -1.05 -16.06
N VAL A 238 20.61 -0.43 -16.58
CA VAL A 238 20.34 -0.41 -18.03
C VAL A 238 21.44 0.36 -18.78
N LEU A 239 21.82 1.55 -18.33
CA LEU A 239 22.83 2.38 -18.98
C LEU A 239 24.24 1.77 -18.90
N LEU A 240 24.60 1.14 -17.78
CA LEU A 240 25.91 0.51 -17.63
C LEU A 240 26.03 -0.74 -18.51
N LYS A 241 24.96 -1.53 -18.65
CA LYS A 241 24.98 -2.73 -19.49
C LYS A 241 24.81 -2.42 -20.98
N TYR A 242 23.90 -1.52 -21.32
CA TYR A 242 23.47 -1.28 -22.71
C TYR A 242 23.83 0.09 -23.26
N GLY A 243 24.44 0.99 -22.49
CA GLY A 243 24.70 2.37 -22.91
C GLY A 243 25.48 2.46 -24.22
N ALA A 244 26.49 1.63 -24.41
CA ALA A 244 27.24 1.59 -25.67
C ALA A 244 26.37 1.19 -26.88
N ALA A 245 25.38 0.32 -26.69
CA ALA A 245 24.46 -0.13 -27.74
C ALA A 245 23.24 0.78 -27.92
N LEU A 246 22.91 1.62 -26.93
CA LEU A 246 21.82 2.59 -26.98
C LEU A 246 22.23 3.91 -27.66
N PHE A 247 23.52 4.25 -27.62
CA PHE A 247 24.07 5.51 -28.16
C PHE A 247 25.04 5.31 -29.34
N ALA A 248 25.18 4.08 -29.84
CA ALA A 248 25.87 3.78 -31.10
C ALA A 248 24.90 3.79 -32.27
#